data_AF-A0A851HNR5-F1
#
_entry.id   AF-A0A851HNR5-F1
#
_cell.length_a   1.000
_cell.length_b   1.000
_cell.length_c   1.000
_cell.angle_alpha   90.00
_cell.angle_beta   90.00
_cell.angle_gamma   90.00
#
_symmetry.space_group_name_H-M   'P 1'
#
loop_
_entity.id
_entity.type
_entity.pdbx_description
1 polymer ?
#
loop_
_entity_poly.entity_id
_entity_poly.type
_entity_poly.pdbx_seq_one_letter_code
_entity_poly.pdbx_strand_id
1 'polypeptide(L)'
;MIHLITEQLTSTTPAPVAMTLLVAALVWFGVCATTLFVVDVREHRLPNTLNALLFVGGAALLIASTLTSDSASVLADRWGMTLIGSGAYLAVMFILHLLTRAGLGMGDVKLAAGLGLYTGFLGFEALIAGFVLAFVVGGLQAVYLVVFRGAKKSTRIAFGPAMIIGCGITLLM
;
A
#
# COMPACT_ATOMS: atom_id res chain seq x y z
N MET A 1 -5.94 -8.99 4.32
CA MET A 1 -5.52 -9.94 3.24
C MET A 1 -5.48 -11.38 3.73
N ILE A 2 -5.02 -11.61 4.96
CA ILE A 2 -5.02 -12.93 5.59
C ILE A 2 -6.42 -13.53 5.60
N HIS A 3 -7.47 -12.73 5.87
CA HIS A 3 -8.85 -13.18 5.79
C HIS A 3 -9.21 -13.82 4.44
N LEU A 4 -8.82 -13.20 3.32
CA LEU A 4 -9.11 -13.74 1.97
C LEU A 4 -8.38 -15.07 1.71
N ILE A 5 -7.17 -15.25 2.25
CA ILE A 5 -6.44 -16.51 2.17
C ILE A 5 -7.17 -17.58 2.97
N THR A 6 -7.58 -17.27 4.20
CA THR A 6 -8.34 -18.20 5.05
C THR A 6 -9.66 -18.60 4.39
N GLU A 7 -10.37 -17.63 3.82
CA GLU A 7 -11.65 -17.85 3.15
C GLU A 7 -11.51 -18.76 1.92
N GLN A 8 -10.42 -18.61 1.15
CA GLN A 8 -10.07 -19.52 0.05
C GLN A 8 -9.69 -20.93 0.53
N LEU A 9 -9.02 -21.05 1.67
CA LEU A 9 -8.69 -22.35 2.25
C LEU A 9 -9.94 -23.11 2.73
N THR A 10 -10.97 -22.37 3.14
CA THR A 10 -12.24 -22.94 3.61
C THR A 10 -13.31 -23.10 2.51
N SER A 11 -13.03 -22.64 1.28
CA SER A 11 -14.01 -22.70 0.19
C SER A 11 -14.16 -24.13 -0.36
N THR A 12 -15.35 -24.43 -0.88
CA THR A 12 -15.69 -25.73 -1.48
C THR A 12 -15.06 -25.93 -2.87
N THR A 13 -14.63 -24.84 -3.52
CA THR A 13 -13.91 -24.82 -4.80
C THR A 13 -12.61 -24.01 -4.63
N PRO A 14 -11.58 -24.59 -4.01
CA PRO A 14 -10.30 -23.91 -3.84
C PRO A 14 -9.66 -23.67 -5.21
N ALA A 15 -9.30 -22.42 -5.50
CA ALA A 15 -8.55 -22.04 -6.70
C ALA A 15 -7.05 -21.92 -6.33
N PRO A 16 -6.26 -23.02 -6.37
CA PRO A 16 -4.89 -23.03 -5.85
C PRO A 16 -3.98 -22.03 -6.58
N VAL A 17 -4.24 -21.79 -7.87
CA VAL A 17 -3.49 -20.82 -8.67
C VAL A 17 -3.75 -19.39 -8.18
N ALA A 18 -5.02 -19.00 -8.01
CA ALA A 18 -5.40 -17.68 -7.53
C ALA A 18 -4.83 -17.40 -6.13
N MET A 19 -4.88 -18.40 -5.25
CA MET A 19 -4.30 -18.31 -3.91
C MET A 19 -2.77 -18.15 -3.94
N THR A 20 -2.09 -18.92 -4.80
CA THR A 20 -0.63 -18.80 -4.97
C THR A 20 -0.25 -17.41 -5.47
N LEU A 21 -1.02 -16.85 -6.41
CA LEU A 21 -0.80 -15.50 -6.92
C LEU A 21 -1.05 -14.42 -5.86
N LEU A 22 -2.05 -14.59 -5.00
CA LEU A 22 -2.32 -13.69 -3.88
C LEU A 22 -1.17 -13.69 -2.85
N VAL A 23 -0.67 -14.88 -2.52
CA VAL A 23 0.51 -15.02 -1.64
C VAL A 23 1.75 -14.43 -2.30
N ALA A 24 1.95 -14.66 -3.60
CA ALA A 24 3.03 -14.03 -4.35
C ALA A 24 2.93 -12.50 -4.33
N ALA A 25 1.71 -11.94 -4.41
CA ALA A 25 1.49 -10.49 -4.29
C ALA A 25 1.89 -9.97 -2.90
N LEU A 26 1.57 -10.70 -1.81
CA LEU A 26 2.02 -10.35 -0.45
C LEU A 26 3.54 -10.37 -0.33
N VAL A 27 4.19 -11.40 -0.85
CA VAL A 27 5.66 -11.53 -0.82
C VAL A 27 6.30 -10.42 -1.64
N TRP A 28 5.77 -10.13 -2.83
CA TRP A 28 6.23 -9.04 -3.69
C TRP A 28 6.11 -7.68 -3.00
N PHE A 29 4.95 -7.41 -2.38
CA PHE A 29 4.75 -6.25 -1.54
C PHE A 29 5.82 -6.19 -0.46
N GLY A 30 6.02 -7.25 0.32
CA GLY A 30 7.00 -7.29 1.41
C GLY A 30 8.42 -6.96 0.96
N VAL A 31 8.87 -7.52 -0.17
CA VAL A 31 10.22 -7.26 -0.73
C VAL A 31 10.37 -5.80 -1.17
N CYS A 32 9.42 -5.29 -1.96
CA CYS A 32 9.46 -3.91 -2.45
C CYS A 32 9.31 -2.91 -1.30
N ALA A 33 8.35 -3.14 -0.40
CA ALA A 33 8.06 -2.30 0.76
C ALA A 33 9.27 -2.23 1.71
N THR A 34 9.91 -3.35 2.03
CA THR A 34 11.11 -3.36 2.89
C THR A 34 12.25 -2.55 2.24
N THR A 35 12.45 -2.71 0.93
CA THR A 35 13.48 -1.98 0.20
C THR A 35 13.20 -0.48 0.18
N LEU A 36 11.96 -0.08 -0.16
CA LEU A 36 11.51 1.31 -0.17
C LEU A 36 11.59 1.94 1.23
N PHE A 37 11.22 1.19 2.27
CA PHE A 37 11.30 1.62 3.66
C PHE A 37 12.75 1.93 4.04
N VAL A 38 13.69 1.02 3.76
CA VAL A 38 15.11 1.21 4.11
C VAL A 38 15.72 2.37 3.34
N VAL A 39 15.43 2.50 2.05
CA VAL A 39 15.94 3.59 1.22
C VAL A 39 15.36 4.93 1.67
N ASP A 40 14.06 5.01 1.98
CA ASP A 40 13.46 6.28 2.40
C ASP A 40 13.94 6.73 3.79
N VAL A 41 14.13 5.79 4.74
CA VAL A 41 14.69 6.10 6.06
C VAL A 41 16.14 6.60 5.96
N ARG A 42 16.94 6.08 5.02
CA ARG A 42 18.36 6.43 4.87
C ARG A 42 18.58 7.68 4.03
N GLU A 43 17.86 7.80 2.93
CA GLU A 43 18.14 8.77 1.88
C GLU A 43 17.03 9.83 1.71
N HIS A 44 15.89 9.68 2.40
CA HIS A 44 14.70 10.53 2.23
C HIS A 44 14.28 10.64 0.75
N ARG A 45 14.36 9.51 0.04
CA ARG A 45 14.07 9.39 -1.39
C ARG A 45 13.34 8.08 -1.64
N LEU A 46 12.32 8.15 -2.50
CA LEU A 46 11.63 6.98 -3.05
C LEU A 46 11.97 6.86 -4.54
N PRO A 47 12.81 5.88 -4.94
CA PRO A 47 13.22 5.70 -6.32
C PRO A 47 12.03 5.36 -7.22
N ASN A 48 11.90 6.09 -8.35
CA ASN A 48 10.81 5.87 -9.30
C ASN A 48 10.74 4.41 -9.79
N THR A 49 11.89 3.76 -9.99
CA THR A 49 11.97 2.37 -10.45
C THR A 49 11.36 1.41 -9.44
N LEU A 50 11.62 1.59 -8.14
CA LEU A 50 11.06 0.73 -7.08
C LEU A 50 9.56 0.95 -6.89
N ASN A 51 9.11 2.21 -6.93
CA ASN A 51 7.67 2.52 -6.92
C ASN A 51 6.95 1.91 -8.13
N ALA A 52 7.56 1.99 -9.32
CA ALA A 52 7.02 1.37 -10.52
C ALA A 52 7.00 -0.16 -10.41
N LEU A 53 8.04 -0.78 -9.85
CA LEU A 53 8.08 -2.24 -9.61
C LEU A 53 6.97 -2.69 -8.65
N LEU A 54 6.77 -1.95 -7.56
CA LEU A 54 5.69 -2.22 -6.61
C LEU A 54 4.32 -2.14 -7.30
N PHE A 55 4.10 -1.08 -8.08
CA PHE A 55 2.84 -0.83 -8.77
C PHE A 55 2.57 -1.88 -9.86
N VAL A 56 3.49 -2.05 -10.81
CA VAL A 56 3.32 -2.96 -11.96
C VAL A 56 3.26 -4.41 -11.50
N GLY A 57 4.18 -4.84 -10.63
CA GLY A 57 4.19 -6.21 -10.12
C GLY A 57 2.97 -6.51 -9.25
N GLY A 58 2.58 -5.57 -8.37
CA GLY A 58 1.37 -5.70 -7.55
C GLY A 58 0.10 -5.78 -8.39
N ALA A 59 -0.07 -4.89 -9.37
CA ALA A 59 -1.21 -4.90 -10.27
C ALA A 59 -1.27 -6.21 -11.06
N ALA A 60 -0.15 -6.66 -11.63
CA ALA A 60 -0.10 -7.89 -12.41
C ALA A 60 -0.51 -9.11 -11.58
N LEU A 61 0.04 -9.25 -10.37
CA LEU A 61 -0.26 -10.39 -9.49
C LEU A 61 -1.70 -10.36 -8.97
N LEU A 62 -2.19 -9.20 -8.52
CA LEU A 62 -3.55 -9.06 -8.01
C LEU A 62 -4.60 -9.27 -9.12
N ILE A 63 -4.42 -8.66 -10.30
CA ILE A 63 -5.33 -8.86 -11.43
C ILE A 63 -5.29 -10.32 -11.88
N ALA A 64 -4.11 -10.92 -12.04
CA ALA A 64 -4.00 -12.34 -12.40
C ALA A 64 -4.70 -13.25 -11.37
N SER A 65 -4.63 -12.91 -10.07
CA SER A 65 -5.36 -13.67 -9.03
C SER A 65 -6.87 -13.61 -9.22
N THR A 66 -7.43 -12.47 -9.67
CA THR A 66 -8.87 -12.36 -9.96
C THR A 66 -9.28 -13.08 -11.24
N LEU A 67 -8.43 -13.07 -12.27
CA LEU A 67 -8.72 -13.70 -13.56
C LEU A 67 -8.62 -15.23 -13.51
N THR A 68 -7.81 -15.76 -12.61
CA THR A 68 -7.62 -17.21 -12.40
C THR A 68 -8.55 -17.77 -11.33
N SER A 69 -9.33 -16.91 -10.67
CA SER A 69 -10.32 -17.32 -9.68
C SER A 69 -11.67 -17.60 -10.35
N ASP A 70 -12.37 -18.64 -9.89
CA ASP A 70 -13.70 -18.96 -10.40
C ASP A 70 -14.68 -17.79 -10.17
N SER A 71 -15.70 -17.66 -11.02
CA SER A 71 -16.69 -16.57 -10.93
C SER A 71 -17.50 -16.57 -9.62
N ALA A 72 -17.57 -17.72 -8.93
CA ALA A 72 -18.19 -17.83 -7.61
C ALA A 72 -17.23 -17.51 -6.45
N SER A 73 -15.95 -17.26 -6.75
CA SER A 73 -14.95 -16.98 -5.73
C SER A 73 -15.10 -15.56 -5.20
N VAL A 74 -14.71 -15.37 -3.94
CA VAL A 74 -14.68 -14.06 -3.27
C VAL A 74 -13.66 -13.11 -3.92
N LEU A 75 -12.75 -13.63 -4.75
CA LEU A 75 -11.73 -12.89 -5.48
C LEU A 75 -12.25 -12.31 -6.81
N ALA A 76 -13.34 -12.87 -7.34
CA ALA A 76 -13.97 -12.39 -8.56
C ALA A 76 -14.39 -10.91 -8.42
N ASP A 77 -14.28 -10.16 -9.51
CA ASP A 77 -14.67 -8.74 -9.62
C ASP A 77 -13.95 -7.73 -8.70
N ARG A 78 -12.93 -8.15 -7.94
CA ARG A 78 -12.13 -7.22 -7.11
C ARG A 78 -11.18 -6.31 -7.90
N TRP A 79 -10.97 -6.60 -9.18
CA TRP A 79 -10.09 -5.80 -10.06
C TRP A 79 -10.56 -4.34 -10.16
N GLY A 80 -11.88 -4.10 -10.16
CA GLY A 80 -12.45 -2.74 -10.20
C GLY A 80 -12.07 -1.94 -8.95
N MET A 81 -12.26 -2.54 -7.77
CA MET A 81 -11.93 -1.90 -6.50
C MET A 81 -10.42 -1.69 -6.32
N THR A 82 -9.61 -2.57 -6.90
CA THR A 82 -8.14 -2.43 -6.94
C THR A 82 -7.73 -1.16 -7.68
N LEU A 83 -8.29 -0.92 -8.87
CA LEU A 83 -8.01 0.27 -9.67
C LEU A 83 -8.57 1.54 -9.01
N ILE A 84 -9.78 1.47 -8.46
CA ILE A 84 -10.40 2.58 -7.74
C ILE A 84 -9.55 2.94 -6.52
N GLY A 85 -9.11 1.96 -5.73
CA GLY A 85 -8.28 2.21 -4.55
C GLY A 85 -6.93 2.83 -4.90
N SER A 86 -6.27 2.33 -5.95
CA SER A 86 -5.05 2.94 -6.50
C SER A 86 -5.27 4.39 -6.90
N GLY A 87 -6.31 4.65 -7.70
CA GLY A 87 -6.62 6.00 -8.19
C GLY A 87 -6.98 6.96 -7.06
N ALA A 88 -7.82 6.51 -6.12
CA ALA A 88 -8.27 7.31 -4.99
C ALA A 88 -7.12 7.68 -4.06
N TYR A 89 -6.28 6.71 -3.67
CA TYR A 89 -5.14 7.00 -2.78
C TYR A 89 -4.16 7.96 -3.48
N LEU A 90 -3.80 7.69 -4.75
CA LEU A 90 -2.96 8.61 -5.52
C LEU A 90 -3.56 10.02 -5.59
N ALA A 91 -4.87 10.13 -5.90
CA ALA A 91 -5.53 11.42 -6.03
C ALA A 91 -5.50 12.21 -4.72
N VAL A 92 -5.80 11.58 -3.59
CA VAL A 92 -5.76 12.24 -2.28
C VAL A 92 -4.34 12.70 -1.95
N MET A 93 -3.34 11.84 -2.15
CA MET A 93 -1.93 12.20 -1.90
C MET A 93 -1.43 13.29 -2.85
N PHE A 94 -1.88 13.28 -4.10
CA PHE A 94 -1.54 14.33 -5.06
C PHE A 94 -2.18 15.68 -4.68
N ILE A 95 -3.44 15.68 -4.25
CA ILE A 95 -4.10 16.88 -3.72
C ILE A 95 -3.33 17.43 -2.52
N LEU A 96 -2.95 16.56 -1.58
CA LEU A 96 -2.13 16.96 -0.43
C LEU A 96 -0.76 17.49 -0.82
N HIS A 97 -0.11 16.91 -1.82
CA HIS A 97 1.14 17.42 -2.38
C HIS A 97 0.99 18.84 -2.92
N LEU A 98 -0.08 19.11 -3.68
CA LEU A 98 -0.37 20.44 -4.21
C LEU A 98 -0.67 21.46 -3.11
N LEU A 99 -1.42 21.06 -2.08
CA LEU A 99 -1.78 21.94 -0.96
C LEU A 99 -0.59 22.24 -0.06
N THR A 100 0.33 21.29 0.14
CA THR A 100 1.40 21.43 1.13
C THR A 100 2.69 22.08 0.62
N ARG A 101 2.80 22.42 -0.68
CA ARG A 101 3.86 23.16 -1.43
C ARG A 101 5.36 22.84 -1.15
N ALA A 102 5.69 22.10 -0.11
CA ALA A 102 7.02 21.68 0.32
C ALA A 102 7.00 20.51 1.33
N GLY A 103 5.81 20.03 1.75
CA GLY A 103 5.66 19.00 2.78
C GLY A 103 5.77 17.56 2.27
N LEU A 104 5.01 17.20 1.24
CA LEU A 104 4.97 15.83 0.69
C LEU A 104 5.82 15.73 -0.59
N GLY A 105 6.58 14.65 -0.77
CA GLY A 105 7.35 14.40 -1.99
C GLY A 105 6.50 13.77 -3.10
N MET A 106 6.85 14.02 -4.37
CA MET A 106 6.22 13.30 -5.50
C MET A 106 6.46 11.78 -5.45
N GLY A 107 7.52 11.35 -4.74
CA GLY A 107 7.77 9.94 -4.45
C GLY A 107 6.65 9.30 -3.63
N ASP A 108 6.14 10.01 -2.61
CA ASP A 108 5.06 9.53 -1.73
C ASP A 108 3.74 9.40 -2.50
N VAL A 109 3.47 10.34 -3.42
CA VAL A 109 2.28 10.29 -4.30
C VAL A 109 2.31 9.05 -5.19
N LYS A 110 3.48 8.69 -5.73
CA LYS A 110 3.62 7.49 -6.57
C LYS A 110 3.51 6.21 -5.75
N LEU A 111 4.08 6.21 -4.54
CA LEU A 111 3.94 5.10 -3.59
C LEU A 111 2.46 4.87 -3.26
N ALA A 112 1.68 5.94 -3.06
CA ALA A 112 0.26 5.88 -2.79
C ALA A 112 -0.53 5.07 -3.83
N ALA A 113 -0.15 5.17 -5.11
CA ALA A 113 -0.76 4.38 -6.17
C ALA A 113 -0.56 2.88 -5.93
N GLY A 114 0.69 2.48 -5.65
CA GLY A 114 1.04 1.10 -5.33
C GLY A 114 0.28 0.59 -4.12
N LEU A 115 0.31 1.32 -3.00
CA LEU A 115 -0.38 0.93 -1.77
C LEU A 115 -1.91 0.90 -1.93
N GLY A 116 -2.45 1.80 -2.75
CA GLY A 116 -3.86 1.85 -3.10
C GLY A 116 -4.34 0.63 -3.88
N LEU A 117 -3.49 -0.02 -4.70
CA LEU A 117 -3.83 -1.30 -5.34
C LEU A 117 -4.10 -2.36 -4.27
N TYR A 118 -3.17 -2.54 -3.33
CA TYR A 118 -3.24 -3.56 -2.29
C TYR A 118 -4.41 -3.35 -1.33
N THR A 119 -4.59 -2.11 -0.87
CA THR A 119 -5.67 -1.78 0.06
C THR A 119 -7.04 -1.74 -0.64
N GLY A 120 -7.11 -1.23 -1.87
CA GLY A 120 -8.32 -1.27 -2.71
C GLY A 120 -8.76 -2.69 -3.05
N PHE A 121 -7.83 -3.60 -3.30
CA PHE A 121 -8.15 -5.01 -3.54
C PHE A 121 -8.90 -5.65 -2.36
N LEU A 122 -8.55 -5.29 -1.13
CA LEU A 122 -9.24 -5.76 0.08
C LEU A 122 -10.63 -5.15 0.23
N GLY A 123 -10.80 -3.90 -0.20
CA GLY A 123 -12.09 -3.21 -0.22
C GLY A 123 -11.97 -1.77 0.27
N PHE A 124 -13.13 -1.11 0.40
CA PHE A 124 -13.18 0.31 0.74
C PHE A 124 -12.73 0.58 2.19
N GLU A 125 -13.13 -0.29 3.12
CA GLU A 125 -12.74 -0.18 4.52
C GLU A 125 -11.23 -0.29 4.70
N ALA A 126 -10.59 -1.23 4.00
CA ALA A 126 -9.14 -1.40 4.01
C ALA A 126 -8.43 -0.18 3.38
N LEU A 127 -8.96 0.38 2.29
CA LEU A 127 -8.42 1.61 1.71
C LEU A 127 -8.40 2.77 2.72
N ILE A 128 -9.50 2.98 3.44
CA ILE A 128 -9.59 4.00 4.48
C ILE A 128 -8.66 3.67 5.64
N ALA A 129 -8.67 2.42 6.12
CA ALA A 129 -7.83 2.00 7.25
C ALA A 129 -6.34 2.20 6.95
N GLY A 130 -5.87 1.80 5.76
CA GLY A 130 -4.48 1.97 5.34
C GLY A 130 -4.09 3.43 5.25
N PHE A 131 -4.97 4.28 4.70
CA PHE A 131 -4.77 5.72 4.67
C PHE A 131 -4.69 6.32 6.07
N VAL A 132 -5.66 6.03 6.94
CA VAL A 132 -5.70 6.58 8.31
C VAL A 132 -4.49 6.12 9.12
N LEU A 133 -4.14 4.83 9.06
CA LEU A 133 -2.99 4.28 9.76
C LEU A 133 -1.68 4.93 9.29
N ALA A 134 -1.54 5.23 7.99
CA ALA A 134 -0.39 5.99 7.49
C ALA A 134 -0.25 7.36 8.18
N PHE A 135 -1.35 8.09 8.35
CA PHE A 135 -1.35 9.38 9.05
C PHE A 135 -1.11 9.25 10.54
N VAL A 136 -1.68 8.23 11.20
CA VAL A 136 -1.44 7.97 12.62
C VAL A 136 0.04 7.68 12.87
N VAL A 137 0.62 6.75 12.10
CA VAL A 137 2.05 6.40 12.21
C VAL A 137 2.93 7.60 11.87
N GLY A 138 2.61 8.35 10.81
CA GLY A 138 3.36 9.55 10.43
C GLY A 138 3.27 10.66 11.48
N GLY A 139 2.11 10.83 12.11
CA GLY A 139 1.91 11.74 13.24
C GLY A 139 2.73 11.35 14.46
N LEU A 140 2.75 10.06 14.82
CA LEU A 140 3.60 9.55 15.91
C LEU A 140 5.09 9.75 15.61
N GLN A 141 5.52 9.51 14.37
CA GLN A 141 6.89 9.78 13.92
C GLN A 141 7.24 11.27 14.04
N ALA A 142 6.33 12.17 13.66
CA ALA A 142 6.52 13.60 13.81
C ALA A 142 6.64 14.03 15.29
N VAL A 143 5.76 13.52 16.16
CA VAL A 143 5.82 13.78 17.61
C VAL A 143 7.14 13.29 18.20
N TYR A 144 7.56 12.08 17.86
CA TYR A 144 8.84 11.52 18.31
C TYR A 144 10.03 12.41 17.91
N LEU A 145 10.06 12.88 16.66
CA LEU A 145 11.13 13.75 16.17
C LEU A 145 11.13 15.12 16.86
N VAL A 146 9.97 15.70 17.14
CA VAL A 146 9.86 16.98 17.85
C VAL A 146 10.32 16.85 19.30
N VAL A 147 9.82 15.83 20.02
CA VAL A 147 10.09 15.64 21.46
C VAL A 147 11.54 15.21 21.72
N PHE A 148 12.03 14.22 20.97
CA PHE A 148 13.32 13.59 21.28
C PHE A 148 14.49 14.08 20.43
N ARG A 149 14.23 14.70 19.26
CA ARG A 149 15.29 15.14 18.34
C ARG A 149 15.27 16.65 18.05
N GLY A 150 14.38 17.41 18.68
CA GLY A 150 14.32 18.87 18.54
C GLY A 150 14.01 19.32 17.10
N ALA A 151 13.23 18.53 16.35
CA ALA A 151 12.89 18.84 14.97
C ALA A 151 12.18 20.20 14.85
N LYS A 152 12.57 20.98 13.83
CA LYS A 152 11.98 22.29 13.52
C LYS A 152 11.01 22.14 12.35
N LYS A 153 10.17 23.16 12.10
CA LYS A 153 9.25 23.17 10.95
C LYS A 153 9.92 22.94 9.58
N SER A 154 11.23 23.14 9.47
CA SER A 154 12.01 22.90 8.24
C SER A 154 12.55 21.47 8.12
N THR A 155 12.45 20.63 9.16
CA THR A 155 12.92 19.26 9.13
C THR A 155 12.01 18.42 8.22
N ARG A 156 12.54 17.94 7.09
CA ARG A 156 11.80 17.04 6.20
C ARG A 156 11.62 15.69 6.88
N ILE A 157 10.38 15.21 6.92
CA ILE A 157 10.03 13.90 7.46
C ILE A 157 9.79 12.96 6.27
N ALA A 158 10.45 11.82 6.27
CA ALA A 158 10.18 10.72 5.35
C ALA A 158 8.80 10.12 5.69
N PHE A 159 7.81 10.31 4.81
CA PHE A 159 6.43 9.84 5.02
C PHE A 159 6.21 8.42 4.46
N GLY A 160 7.04 7.97 3.51
CA GLY A 160 6.99 6.63 2.92
C GLY A 160 6.94 5.48 3.95
N PRO A 161 7.82 5.45 4.98
CA PRO A 161 7.81 4.46 6.05
C PRO A 161 6.46 4.35 6.76
N ALA A 162 5.84 5.49 7.09
CA ALA A 162 4.55 5.50 7.74
C ALA A 162 3.44 4.95 6.83
N MET A 163 3.47 5.30 5.54
CA MET A 163 2.53 4.76 4.55
C MET A 163 2.68 3.25 4.38
N ILE A 164 3.91 2.75 4.31
CA ILE A 164 4.22 1.32 4.18
C ILE A 164 3.75 0.55 5.42
N ILE A 165 4.01 1.07 6.63
CA ILE A 165 3.56 0.44 7.88
C ILE A 165 2.03 0.42 7.93
N GLY A 166 1.36 1.54 7.62
CA GLY A 166 -0.09 1.62 7.62
C GLY A 166 -0.72 0.60 6.67
N CYS A 167 -0.22 0.53 5.43
CA CYS A 167 -0.66 -0.47 4.46
C CYS A 167 -0.36 -1.90 4.92
N GLY A 168 0.83 -2.17 5.45
CA GLY A 168 1.21 -3.47 5.96
C GLY A 168 0.30 -3.97 7.09
N ILE A 169 -0.04 -3.10 8.05
CA ILE A 169 -0.99 -3.42 9.12
C ILE A 169 -2.36 -3.75 8.54
N THR A 170 -2.87 -2.94 7.60
CA THR A 170 -4.15 -3.20 6.93
C THR A 170 -4.15 -4.52 6.16
N LEU A 171 -3.03 -4.91 5.54
CA LEU A 171 -2.92 -6.19 4.85
C LEU A 171 -3.00 -7.39 5.82
N LEU A 172 -2.61 -7.21 7.07
CA LEU A 172 -2.67 -8.25 8.11
C LEU A 172 -4.07 -8.40 8.72
N MET A 173 -4.87 -7.34 8.71
CA MET A 173 -6.29 -7.40 9.06
C MET A 173 -7.08 -8.21 8.02
#